data_AF-M5REF6-F1
#
_entry.id   AF-M5REF6-F1
#
_cell.length_a   1.000
_cell.length_b   1.000
_cell.length_c   1.000
_cell.angle_alpha   90.00
_cell.angle_beta   90.00
_cell.angle_gamma   90.00
#
_symmetry.space_group_name_H-M   'P 1'
#
loop_
_entity.id
_entity.type
_entity.pdbx_description
1 polymer ?
#
loop_
_entity_poly.entity_id
_entity_poly.type
_entity_poly.pdbx_seq_one_letter_code
_entity_poly.pdbx_strand_id
1 'polypeptide(L)'
;GSLASAAETPKSSSYPNVIVVMADDLGIGDVSPTNPDCKIKTPHLQQMADEGLTFLDAHTPSSVCTPTRYGLLTGRYNWRSRLARGVLSGTSEHLIPADRPTLGHLMKAAGYHTAMIGKWHLGWDWHKDGKRIDFTKPVKNGPDINGFDQYYGHCGSLDMPPYVWVDTGRVTAQPDREEGVTKKQDRYGWYRNGPISPDFKIDDVLPHLFEKSMTYVKERTADDQS
;
A
#
# COMPACT_ATOMS: atom_id res chain seq x y z
N GLY A 1 -20.75 55.41 0.58
CA GLY A 1 -20.99 54.29 -0.36
C GLY A 1 -20.24 53.10 0.16
N SER A 2 -20.96 52.07 0.60
CA SER A 2 -20.38 50.83 1.10
C SER A 2 -20.10 49.92 -0.08
N LEU A 3 -18.85 49.57 -0.32
CA LEU A 3 -18.46 48.50 -1.24
C LEU A 3 -18.48 47.21 -0.43
N ALA A 4 -19.52 46.41 -0.62
CA ALA A 4 -19.54 45.04 -0.13
C ALA A 4 -18.50 44.23 -0.93
N SER A 5 -17.51 43.70 -0.23
CA SER A 5 -16.60 42.69 -0.77
C SER A 5 -17.42 41.45 -1.11
N ALA A 6 -17.41 41.04 -2.37
CA ALA A 6 -17.93 39.74 -2.76
C ALA A 6 -17.11 38.66 -2.05
N ALA A 7 -17.77 37.84 -1.24
CA ALA A 7 -17.15 36.65 -0.69
C ALA A 7 -16.95 35.65 -1.82
N GLU A 8 -15.69 35.33 -2.14
CA GLU A 8 -15.37 34.19 -3.01
C GLU A 8 -15.96 32.93 -2.39
N THR A 9 -16.88 32.29 -3.12
CA THR A 9 -17.41 30.99 -2.75
C THR A 9 -16.35 29.96 -3.10
N PRO A 10 -15.91 29.10 -2.16
CA PRO A 10 -14.91 28.09 -2.48
C PRO A 10 -15.50 27.18 -3.54
N LYS A 11 -14.76 26.98 -4.63
CA LYS A 11 -15.07 26.05 -5.70
C LYS A 11 -14.89 24.63 -5.14
N SER A 12 -15.85 24.16 -4.34
CA SER A 12 -15.83 22.80 -3.80
C SER A 12 -15.85 21.84 -4.99
N SER A 13 -14.81 21.03 -5.17
CA SER A 13 -14.93 19.85 -6.01
C SER A 13 -16.17 19.07 -5.54
N SER A 14 -17.04 18.68 -6.46
CA SER A 14 -18.32 18.04 -6.10
C SER A 14 -18.17 16.65 -5.47
N TYR A 15 -16.93 16.18 -5.31
CA TYR A 15 -16.56 14.86 -4.86
C TYR A 15 -15.50 14.95 -3.75
N PRO A 16 -15.65 14.21 -2.64
CA PRO A 16 -14.68 14.25 -1.55
C PRO A 16 -13.41 13.51 -1.93
N ASN A 17 -12.27 13.91 -1.34
CA ASN A 17 -11.04 13.12 -1.36
C ASN A 17 -11.25 11.81 -0.59
N VAL A 18 -10.77 10.70 -1.16
CA VAL A 18 -10.91 9.37 -0.55
C VAL A 18 -9.53 8.82 -0.19
N ILE A 19 -9.27 8.61 1.09
CA ILE A 19 -8.03 8.05 1.61
C ILE A 19 -8.33 6.71 2.28
N VAL A 20 -7.68 5.65 1.82
CA VAL A 20 -7.78 4.31 2.42
C VAL A 20 -6.46 3.98 3.11
N VAL A 21 -6.47 3.91 4.43
CA VAL A 21 -5.31 3.47 5.23
C VAL A 21 -5.51 2.02 5.64
N MET A 22 -4.61 1.14 5.19
CA MET A 22 -4.63 -0.28 5.53
C MET A 22 -3.40 -0.62 6.36
N ALA A 23 -3.58 -0.75 7.68
CA ALA A 23 -2.55 -1.27 8.57
C ALA A 23 -2.27 -2.76 8.29
N ASP A 24 -1.06 -3.21 8.61
CA ASP A 24 -0.60 -4.57 8.39
C ASP A 24 -0.43 -5.24 9.76
N ASP A 25 -1.11 -6.37 9.97
CA ASP A 25 -1.14 -7.16 11.21
C ASP A 25 -1.55 -6.39 12.49
N LEU A 26 -2.39 -5.34 12.35
CA LEU A 26 -2.98 -4.63 13.48
C LEU A 26 -4.18 -5.40 14.07
N GLY A 27 -4.10 -5.79 15.33
CA GLY A 27 -5.19 -6.45 16.04
C GLY A 27 -6.24 -5.46 16.54
N ILE A 28 -7.50 -5.92 16.64
CA ILE A 28 -8.60 -5.12 17.21
C ILE A 28 -8.35 -4.71 18.67
N GLY A 29 -7.51 -5.43 19.41
CA GLY A 29 -7.15 -5.10 20.79
C GLY A 29 -6.01 -4.09 20.94
N ASP A 30 -5.35 -3.69 19.85
CA ASP A 30 -4.10 -2.93 19.92
C ASP A 30 -4.29 -1.41 20.00
N VAL A 31 -5.49 -0.91 19.69
CA VAL A 31 -5.76 0.53 19.56
C VAL A 31 -6.83 1.00 20.55
N SER A 32 -6.71 2.26 20.98
CA SER A 32 -7.59 2.85 21.99
C SER A 32 -9.08 2.87 21.61
N PRO A 33 -9.47 3.12 20.33
CA PRO A 33 -10.88 3.13 19.93
C PRO A 33 -11.66 1.83 20.18
N THR A 34 -10.99 0.68 20.09
CA THR A 34 -11.60 -0.65 20.20
C THR A 34 -11.18 -1.37 21.48
N ASN A 35 -10.20 -0.85 22.20
CA ASN A 35 -9.77 -1.33 23.50
C ASN A 35 -9.20 -0.17 24.36
N PRO A 36 -10.01 0.40 25.28
CA PRO A 36 -9.55 1.46 26.19
C PRO A 36 -8.34 1.06 27.05
N ASP A 37 -8.21 -0.23 27.35
CA ASP A 37 -7.14 -0.83 28.15
C ASP A 37 -5.93 -1.27 27.32
N CYS A 38 -5.86 -0.89 26.03
CA CYS A 38 -4.72 -1.20 25.18
C CYS A 38 -3.41 -0.65 25.78
N LYS A 39 -2.31 -1.38 25.56
CA LYS A 39 -0.98 -1.03 26.11
C LYS A 39 -0.39 0.20 25.44
N ILE A 40 -0.71 0.44 24.17
CA ILE A 40 -0.20 1.56 23.38
C ILE A 40 -1.34 2.55 23.21
N LYS A 41 -1.18 3.76 23.74
CA LYS A 41 -2.17 4.83 23.56
C LYS A 41 -2.06 5.38 22.15
N THR A 42 -3.20 5.47 21.46
CA THR A 42 -3.28 5.93 20.07
C THR A 42 -4.17 7.17 19.98
N PRO A 43 -3.72 8.33 20.47
CA PRO A 43 -4.56 9.53 20.62
C PRO A 43 -5.13 10.04 19.29
N HIS A 44 -4.36 9.96 18.20
CA HIS A 44 -4.86 10.35 16.87
C HIS A 44 -5.91 9.40 16.30
N LEU A 45 -5.81 8.09 16.60
CA LEU A 45 -6.86 7.14 16.23
C LEU A 45 -8.10 7.32 17.11
N GLN A 46 -7.91 7.68 18.39
CA GLN A 46 -9.02 8.04 19.27
C GLN A 46 -9.78 9.26 18.74
N GLN A 47 -9.05 10.33 18.39
CA GLN A 47 -9.64 11.51 17.79
C GLN A 47 -10.41 11.17 16.50
N MET A 48 -9.84 10.35 15.61
CA MET A 48 -10.51 9.90 14.39
C MET A 48 -11.80 9.11 14.67
N ALA A 49 -11.81 8.30 15.73
CA ALA A 49 -12.99 7.56 16.16
C ALA A 49 -14.07 8.48 16.74
N ASP A 50 -13.68 9.48 17.53
CA ASP A 50 -14.59 10.48 18.13
C ASP A 50 -15.22 11.40 17.07
N GLU A 51 -14.49 11.70 16.00
CA GLU A 51 -14.94 12.52 14.86
C GLU A 51 -15.67 11.72 13.77
N GLY A 52 -15.74 10.39 13.91
CA GLY A 52 -16.15 9.49 12.84
C GLY A 52 -17.02 8.32 13.29
N LEU A 53 -16.89 7.21 12.55
CA LEU A 53 -17.59 5.96 12.84
C LEU A 53 -16.58 4.85 13.11
N THR A 54 -16.80 4.11 14.20
CA THR A 54 -16.03 2.92 14.55
C THR A 54 -16.88 1.67 14.37
N PHE A 55 -16.39 0.72 13.57
CA PHE A 55 -17.03 -0.57 13.38
C PHE A 55 -16.41 -1.60 14.34
N LEU A 56 -17.22 -2.15 15.24
CA LEU A 56 -16.79 -3.19 16.19
C LEU A 56 -16.91 -4.61 15.63
N ASP A 57 -17.58 -4.76 14.49
CA ASP A 57 -17.83 -6.03 13.81
C ASP A 57 -17.48 -5.93 12.31
N ALA A 58 -16.21 -5.63 12.03
CA ALA A 58 -15.66 -5.54 10.68
C ALA A 58 -14.71 -6.72 10.41
N HIS A 59 -14.88 -7.39 9.26
CA HIS A 59 -14.16 -8.62 8.93
C HIS A 59 -13.38 -8.51 7.62
N THR A 60 -12.18 -9.09 7.61
CA THR A 60 -11.44 -9.36 6.38
C THR A 60 -11.88 -10.71 5.79
N PRO A 61 -11.78 -10.92 4.47
CA PRO A 61 -12.13 -12.20 3.86
C PRO A 61 -11.13 -13.33 4.20
N SER A 62 -9.99 -12.99 4.81
CA SER A 62 -8.93 -13.91 5.21
C SER A 62 -8.07 -13.31 6.33
N SER A 63 -7.35 -14.16 7.05
CA SER A 63 -6.43 -13.77 8.14
C SER A 63 -4.99 -13.53 7.69
N VAL A 64 -4.72 -13.41 6.37
CA VAL A 64 -3.36 -13.16 5.84
C VAL A 64 -3.37 -12.11 4.72
N CYS A 65 -2.22 -11.47 4.47
CA CYS A 65 -2.13 -10.21 3.71
C CYS A 65 -2.67 -10.27 2.26
N THR A 66 -2.11 -11.14 1.41
CA THR A 66 -2.49 -11.22 -0.03
C THR A 66 -3.99 -11.39 -0.24
N PRO A 67 -4.68 -12.38 0.35
CA PRO A 67 -6.11 -12.56 0.13
C PRO A 67 -6.96 -11.39 0.64
N THR A 68 -6.58 -10.75 1.75
CA THR A 68 -7.28 -9.55 2.24
C THR A 68 -7.15 -8.39 1.26
N ARG A 69 -5.93 -8.11 0.77
CA ARG A 69 -5.68 -7.04 -0.21
C ARG A 69 -6.38 -7.32 -1.54
N TYR A 70 -6.44 -8.58 -1.96
CA TYR A 70 -7.19 -8.98 -3.15
C TYR A 70 -8.69 -8.70 -2.98
N GLY A 71 -9.26 -9.06 -1.83
CA GLY A 71 -10.67 -8.81 -1.53
C GLY A 71 -11.01 -7.33 -1.50
N LEU A 72 -10.17 -6.51 -0.84
CA LEU A 72 -10.32 -5.07 -0.78
C LEU A 72 -10.34 -4.44 -2.18
N LEU A 73 -9.37 -4.77 -3.02
CA LEU A 73 -9.25 -4.13 -4.34
C LEU A 73 -10.26 -4.65 -5.35
N THR A 74 -10.65 -5.92 -5.30
CA THR A 74 -11.51 -6.51 -6.34
C THR A 74 -12.98 -6.62 -5.96
N GLY A 75 -13.33 -6.42 -4.69
CA GLY A 75 -14.67 -6.70 -4.16
C GLY A 75 -15.07 -8.17 -4.26
N ARG A 76 -14.10 -9.10 -4.40
CA ARG A 76 -14.35 -10.54 -4.56
C ARG A 76 -13.64 -11.34 -3.50
N TYR A 77 -14.28 -12.42 -3.07
CA TYR A 77 -13.62 -13.42 -2.26
C TYR A 77 -12.34 -13.94 -2.92
N ASN A 78 -11.28 -14.01 -2.13
CA ASN A 78 -9.92 -14.36 -2.54
C ASN A 78 -9.79 -15.77 -3.12
N TRP A 79 -10.64 -16.72 -2.72
CA TRP A 79 -10.67 -18.07 -3.29
C TRP A 79 -11.15 -18.12 -4.75
N ARG A 80 -11.57 -16.97 -5.32
CA ARG A 80 -11.83 -16.82 -6.76
C ARG A 80 -10.60 -16.34 -7.54
N SER A 81 -9.48 -16.08 -6.88
CA SER A 81 -8.18 -15.84 -7.51
C SER A 81 -7.49 -17.17 -7.84
N ARG A 82 -6.39 -17.13 -8.60
CA ARG A 82 -5.53 -18.31 -8.84
C ARG A 82 -4.77 -18.78 -7.60
N LEU A 83 -4.74 -17.99 -6.51
CA LEU A 83 -4.06 -18.35 -5.27
C LEU A 83 -5.07 -18.89 -4.26
N ALA A 84 -5.13 -20.21 -4.12
CA ALA A 84 -6.08 -20.87 -3.23
C ALA A 84 -5.70 -20.81 -1.74
N ARG A 85 -4.40 -20.69 -1.42
CA ARG A 85 -3.87 -20.71 -0.04
C ARG A 85 -2.57 -19.93 0.07
N GLY A 86 -2.32 -19.39 1.27
CA GLY A 86 -1.07 -18.69 1.61
C GLY A 86 -1.01 -17.25 1.09
N VAL A 87 0.21 -16.72 1.06
CA VAL A 87 0.54 -15.38 0.56
C VAL A 87 1.58 -15.47 -0.54
N LEU A 88 1.65 -14.44 -1.38
CA LEU A 88 2.67 -14.34 -2.40
C LEU A 88 4.04 -14.03 -1.79
N SER A 89 5.10 -14.41 -2.49
CA SER A 89 6.45 -13.91 -2.22
C SER A 89 6.71 -12.59 -2.94
N GLY A 90 7.78 -11.88 -2.58
CA GLY A 90 8.19 -10.66 -3.29
C GLY A 90 8.57 -10.86 -4.76
N THR A 91 8.81 -12.11 -5.16
CA THR A 91 9.11 -12.50 -6.54
C THR A 91 7.92 -13.11 -7.28
N SER A 92 6.74 -13.20 -6.65
CA SER A 92 5.57 -13.79 -7.30
C SER A 92 5.01 -12.89 -8.39
N GLU A 93 4.51 -13.51 -9.45
CA GLU A 93 3.82 -12.82 -10.55
C GLU A 93 2.52 -12.18 -10.07
N HIS A 94 2.08 -11.19 -10.83
CA HIS A 94 0.85 -10.45 -10.64
C HIS A 94 -0.36 -11.39 -10.47
N LEU A 95 -1.17 -11.14 -9.44
CA LEU A 95 -2.27 -12.03 -9.04
C LEU A 95 -3.61 -11.67 -9.65
N ILE A 96 -3.88 -10.38 -9.85
CA ILE A 96 -5.18 -9.91 -10.34
C ILE A 96 -5.23 -10.15 -11.86
N PRO A 97 -6.27 -10.82 -12.40
CA PRO A 97 -6.40 -10.92 -13.85
C PRO A 97 -6.49 -9.54 -14.50
N ALA A 98 -5.83 -9.32 -15.64
CA ALA A 98 -5.79 -8.00 -16.29
C ALA A 98 -7.17 -7.45 -16.69
N ASP A 99 -8.16 -8.33 -16.88
CA ASP A 99 -9.54 -7.99 -17.19
C ASP A 99 -10.42 -7.76 -15.94
N ARG A 100 -9.85 -7.83 -14.73
CA ARG A 100 -10.57 -7.63 -13.47
C ARG A 100 -10.60 -6.15 -13.09
N PRO A 101 -11.78 -5.51 -13.04
CA PRO A 101 -11.90 -4.18 -12.46
C PRO A 101 -11.54 -4.20 -10.97
N THR A 102 -10.93 -3.12 -10.51
CA THR A 102 -10.52 -2.91 -9.13
C THR A 102 -11.11 -1.60 -8.61
N LEU A 103 -10.99 -1.36 -7.31
CA LEU A 103 -11.28 -0.06 -6.70
C LEU A 103 -10.52 1.07 -7.41
N GLY A 104 -9.25 0.86 -7.76
CA GLY A 104 -8.47 1.85 -8.52
C GLY A 104 -9.10 2.18 -9.87
N HIS A 105 -9.50 1.16 -10.64
CA HIS A 105 -10.19 1.37 -11.92
C HIS A 105 -11.51 2.13 -11.76
N LEU A 106 -12.29 1.79 -10.73
CA LEU A 106 -13.55 2.46 -10.43
C LEU A 106 -13.35 3.94 -10.11
N MET A 107 -12.40 4.25 -9.22
CA MET A 107 -12.10 5.62 -8.83
C MET A 107 -11.57 6.44 -10.01
N LYS A 108 -10.65 5.87 -10.79
CA LYS A 108 -10.12 6.51 -12.00
C LYS A 108 -11.22 6.80 -13.02
N ALA A 109 -12.14 5.86 -13.25
CA ALA A 109 -13.29 6.06 -14.14
C ALA A 109 -14.25 7.16 -13.64
N ALA A 110 -14.31 7.39 -12.32
CA ALA A 110 -15.06 8.48 -11.71
C ALA A 110 -14.31 9.84 -11.73
N GLY A 111 -13.13 9.92 -12.35
CA GLY A 111 -12.35 11.16 -12.49
C GLY A 111 -11.39 11.45 -11.34
N TYR A 112 -11.15 10.49 -10.44
CA TYR A 112 -10.17 10.66 -9.37
C TYR A 112 -8.74 10.44 -9.87
N HIS A 113 -7.81 11.22 -9.32
CA HIS A 113 -6.39 10.85 -9.30
C HIS A 113 -6.17 9.69 -8.32
N THR A 114 -5.52 8.63 -8.78
CA THR A 114 -5.32 7.43 -7.97
C THR A 114 -3.86 7.16 -7.71
N ALA A 115 -3.49 6.97 -6.43
CA ALA A 115 -2.15 6.55 -6.04
C ALA A 115 -2.18 5.45 -4.99
N MET A 116 -1.15 4.61 -5.03
CA MET A 116 -0.89 3.59 -4.02
C MET A 116 0.48 3.81 -3.38
N ILE A 117 0.53 3.98 -2.06
CA ILE A 117 1.79 4.17 -1.34
C ILE A 117 1.91 3.07 -0.26
N GLY A 118 3.02 2.31 -0.29
CA GLY A 118 3.32 1.28 0.71
C GLY A 118 3.34 -0.15 0.19
N LYS A 119 2.72 -1.07 0.95
CA LYS A 119 2.79 -2.52 0.71
C LYS A 119 1.77 -2.99 -0.33
N TRP A 120 2.21 -3.61 -1.42
CA TRP A 120 1.32 -4.13 -2.46
C TRP A 120 0.83 -5.56 -2.19
N HIS A 121 1.76 -6.52 -2.11
CA HIS A 121 1.53 -7.92 -1.78
C HIS A 121 0.53 -8.69 -2.67
N LEU A 122 0.35 -8.23 -3.91
CA LEU A 122 -0.48 -8.86 -4.96
C LEU A 122 0.33 -9.27 -6.20
N GLY A 123 1.65 -9.40 -6.03
CA GLY A 123 2.59 -9.85 -7.05
C GLY A 123 2.96 -8.76 -8.04
N TRP A 124 4.16 -8.89 -8.61
CA TRP A 124 4.78 -8.00 -9.58
C TRP A 124 5.47 -8.82 -10.67
N ASP A 125 5.28 -8.43 -11.93
CA ASP A 125 5.92 -9.12 -13.06
C ASP A 125 7.30 -8.53 -13.30
N TRP A 126 8.26 -9.00 -12.50
CA TRP A 126 9.67 -8.69 -12.68
C TRP A 126 10.23 -9.33 -13.96
N HIS A 127 11.13 -8.63 -14.63
CA HIS A 127 12.01 -9.27 -15.61
C HIS A 127 12.99 -10.20 -14.89
N LYS A 128 13.03 -11.46 -15.31
CA LYS A 128 13.86 -12.49 -14.67
C LYS A 128 14.66 -13.28 -15.69
N ASP A 129 15.87 -13.67 -15.30
CA ASP A 129 16.63 -14.76 -15.89
C ASP A 129 16.71 -15.89 -14.84
N GLY A 130 15.91 -16.94 -15.04
CA GLY A 130 15.67 -17.95 -14.02
C GLY A 130 15.09 -17.35 -12.73
N LYS A 131 15.88 -17.41 -11.64
CA LYS A 131 15.50 -16.83 -10.33
C LYS A 131 16.02 -15.41 -10.10
N ARG A 132 16.89 -14.90 -10.97
CA ARG A 132 17.52 -13.59 -10.82
C ARG A 132 16.63 -12.53 -11.44
N ILE A 133 16.34 -11.48 -10.69
CA ILE A 133 15.63 -10.31 -11.19
C ILE A 133 16.62 -9.37 -11.89
N ASP A 134 16.22 -8.86 -13.06
CA ASP A 134 16.89 -7.77 -13.76
C ASP A 134 16.28 -6.44 -13.31
N PHE A 135 16.83 -5.86 -12.25
CA PHE A 135 16.35 -4.59 -11.66
C PHE A 135 16.58 -3.37 -12.57
N THR A 136 17.30 -3.49 -13.68
CA THR A 136 17.45 -2.39 -14.66
C THR A 136 16.20 -2.20 -15.51
N LYS A 137 15.33 -3.22 -15.58
CA LYS A 137 14.10 -3.23 -16.35
C LYS A 137 12.89 -2.87 -15.49
N PRO A 138 11.82 -2.30 -16.10
CA PRO A 138 10.66 -1.91 -15.33
C PRO A 138 9.88 -3.12 -14.81
N VAL A 139 9.28 -3.00 -13.63
CA VAL A 139 8.22 -3.90 -13.18
C VAL A 139 7.03 -3.76 -14.11
N LYS A 140 6.50 -4.89 -14.58
CA LYS A 140 5.24 -4.93 -15.33
C LYS A 140 4.10 -5.36 -14.43
N ASN A 141 2.88 -5.01 -14.83
CA ASN A 141 1.65 -5.48 -14.21
C ASN A 141 1.61 -5.22 -12.69
N GLY A 142 2.03 -4.02 -12.27
CA GLY A 142 1.98 -3.57 -10.88
C GLY A 142 0.65 -2.88 -10.56
N PRO A 143 0.61 -1.99 -9.54
CA PRO A 143 -0.55 -1.16 -9.26
C PRO A 143 -1.04 -0.33 -10.46
N ASP A 144 -0.15 0.01 -11.40
CA ASP A 144 -0.44 0.77 -12.62
C ASP A 144 -1.55 0.15 -13.48
N ILE A 145 -1.48 -1.16 -13.73
CA ILE A 145 -2.54 -1.87 -14.47
C ILE A 145 -3.79 -2.14 -13.63
N ASN A 146 -3.76 -1.79 -12.33
CA ASN A 146 -4.86 -1.97 -11.39
C ASN A 146 -5.57 -0.64 -11.08
N GLY A 147 -5.43 0.33 -11.98
CA GLY A 147 -6.12 1.61 -11.92
C GLY A 147 -5.49 2.63 -10.98
N PHE A 148 -4.21 2.50 -10.65
CA PHE A 148 -3.44 3.52 -9.93
C PHE A 148 -2.55 4.29 -10.92
N ASP A 149 -2.73 5.60 -11.04
CA ASP A 149 -1.90 6.44 -11.93
C ASP A 149 -0.44 6.49 -11.48
N GLN A 150 -0.22 6.46 -10.16
CA GLN A 150 1.10 6.46 -9.54
C GLN A 150 1.17 5.41 -8.44
N TYR A 151 2.35 4.87 -8.19
CA TYR A 151 2.57 4.12 -6.96
C TYR A 151 4.00 4.23 -6.46
N TYR A 152 4.15 4.24 -5.14
CA TYR A 152 5.44 4.18 -4.47
C TYR A 152 5.40 3.10 -3.39
N GLY A 153 6.15 2.02 -3.53
CA GLY A 153 5.98 0.92 -2.59
C GLY A 153 6.95 -0.23 -2.72
N HIS A 154 6.66 -1.29 -2.00
CA HIS A 154 7.42 -2.54 -2.03
C HIS A 154 6.49 -3.73 -2.27
N CYS A 155 7.07 -4.82 -2.78
CA CYS A 155 6.33 -5.91 -3.41
C CYS A 155 5.44 -6.72 -2.46
N GLY A 156 5.76 -6.78 -1.17
CA GLY A 156 5.17 -7.73 -0.25
C GLY A 156 5.46 -7.43 1.21
N SER A 157 5.65 -8.46 2.02
CA SER A 157 5.97 -8.30 3.44
C SER A 157 7.42 -7.85 3.66
N LEU A 158 7.68 -7.13 4.76
CA LEU A 158 9.02 -6.63 5.10
C LEU A 158 10.03 -7.73 5.46
N ASP A 159 9.56 -8.96 5.67
CA ASP A 159 10.42 -10.13 5.82
C ASP A 159 10.77 -10.79 4.48
N MET A 160 10.23 -10.33 3.34
CA MET A 160 10.37 -11.02 2.05
C MET A 160 11.10 -10.20 0.99
N PRO A 161 12.24 -10.69 0.45
CA PRO A 161 12.94 -10.01 -0.62
C PRO A 161 12.17 -10.09 -1.96
N PRO A 162 12.46 -9.18 -2.92
CA PRO A 162 13.51 -8.16 -2.87
C PRO A 162 13.14 -6.94 -2.02
N TYR A 163 14.12 -6.42 -1.29
CA TYR A 163 14.01 -5.22 -0.44
C TYR A 163 14.37 -3.97 -1.23
N VAL A 164 13.46 -3.58 -2.12
CA VAL A 164 13.61 -2.42 -3.00
C VAL A 164 12.33 -1.61 -2.99
N TRP A 165 12.46 -0.28 -3.12
CA TRP A 165 11.32 0.55 -3.47
C TRP A 165 11.10 0.54 -4.98
N VAL A 166 9.84 0.59 -5.38
CA VAL A 166 9.42 0.81 -6.76
C VAL A 166 8.54 2.04 -6.81
N ASP A 167 8.95 2.99 -7.63
CA ASP A 167 8.19 4.16 -8.02
C ASP A 167 7.70 3.96 -9.46
N THR A 168 6.40 3.74 -9.61
CA THR A 168 5.69 3.68 -10.89
C THR A 168 6.42 2.85 -11.96
N GLY A 169 6.69 1.59 -11.63
CA GLY A 169 7.31 0.62 -12.52
C GLY A 169 8.83 0.61 -12.48
N ARG A 170 9.51 1.54 -11.79
CA ARG A 170 10.97 1.58 -11.72
C ARG A 170 11.47 1.43 -10.29
N VAL A 171 12.52 0.63 -10.11
CA VAL A 171 13.23 0.63 -8.83
C VAL A 171 13.89 1.99 -8.61
N THR A 172 13.87 2.48 -7.37
CA THR A 172 14.50 3.75 -6.99
C THR A 172 16.02 3.66 -6.94
N ALA A 173 16.55 2.49 -6.57
CA ALA A 173 17.97 2.15 -6.65
C ALA A 173 18.15 0.66 -6.93
N GLN A 174 19.27 0.30 -7.57
CA GLN A 174 19.63 -1.09 -7.78
C GLN A 174 20.14 -1.71 -6.48
N PRO A 175 19.80 -2.97 -6.18
CA PRO A 175 20.43 -3.71 -5.10
C PRO A 175 21.95 -3.76 -5.23
N ASP A 176 22.64 -3.47 -4.14
CA ASP A 176 24.10 -3.46 -4.05
C ASP A 176 24.65 -4.52 -3.09
N ARG A 177 23.76 -5.16 -2.33
CA ARG A 177 24.11 -6.18 -1.34
C ARG A 177 22.97 -7.19 -1.13
N GLU A 178 23.32 -8.27 -0.45
CA GLU A 178 22.39 -9.29 0.05
C GLU A 178 22.29 -9.14 1.56
N GLU A 179 21.09 -9.08 2.10
CA GLU A 179 20.86 -9.06 3.54
C GLU A 179 19.80 -10.09 3.94
N GLY A 180 19.67 -10.36 5.24
CA GLY A 180 18.73 -11.34 5.77
C GLY A 180 19.38 -12.67 6.14
N VAL A 181 18.62 -13.47 6.89
CA VAL A 181 19.03 -14.75 7.44
C VAL A 181 18.46 -15.91 6.62
N THR A 182 19.19 -17.02 6.58
CA THR A 182 18.68 -18.27 6.03
C THR A 182 17.79 -18.98 7.05
N LYS A 183 16.90 -19.87 6.59
CA LYS A 183 16.07 -20.71 7.47
C LYS A 183 16.86 -21.56 8.47
N LYS A 184 18.14 -21.82 8.20
CA LYS A 184 19.04 -22.55 9.11
C LYS A 184 19.57 -21.67 10.23
N GLN A 185 19.77 -20.37 9.95
CA GLN A 185 20.27 -19.38 10.90
C GLN A 185 19.14 -18.83 11.78
N ASP A 186 17.93 -18.74 11.24
CA ASP A 186 16.72 -18.41 11.99
C ASP A 186 15.59 -19.31 11.49
N ARG A 187 15.19 -20.28 12.35
CA ARG A 187 14.12 -21.22 12.04
C ARG A 187 12.78 -20.52 11.81
N TYR A 188 12.59 -19.33 12.38
CA TYR A 188 11.37 -18.54 12.24
C TYR A 188 11.47 -17.47 11.14
N GLY A 189 12.66 -17.27 10.56
CA GLY A 189 12.92 -16.52 9.34
C GLY A 189 12.18 -15.18 9.26
N TRP A 190 12.38 -14.32 10.25
CA TRP A 190 11.72 -13.01 10.31
C TRP A 190 12.35 -11.96 9.38
N TYR A 191 13.49 -12.29 8.77
CA TYR A 191 14.18 -11.46 7.78
C TYR A 191 14.85 -12.35 6.72
N ARG A 192 14.19 -12.67 5.61
CA ARG A 192 14.66 -13.71 4.67
C ARG A 192 15.79 -13.21 3.79
N ASN A 193 16.85 -14.01 3.66
CA ASN A 193 17.98 -13.64 2.81
C ASN A 193 17.57 -13.28 1.36
N GLY A 194 17.98 -12.10 0.90
CA GLY A 194 17.79 -11.62 -0.46
C GLY A 194 18.30 -10.20 -0.73
N PRO A 195 18.17 -9.72 -1.98
CA PRO A 195 18.78 -8.48 -2.42
C PRO A 195 18.09 -7.26 -1.81
N ILE A 196 18.89 -6.25 -1.44
CA ILE A 196 18.43 -4.99 -0.85
C ILE A 196 19.12 -3.80 -1.52
N SER A 197 18.37 -2.72 -1.78
CA SER A 197 18.90 -1.48 -2.33
C SER A 197 19.50 -0.57 -1.24
N PRO A 198 20.43 0.33 -1.56
CA PRO A 198 21.05 1.24 -0.58
C PRO A 198 20.07 2.20 0.09
N ASP A 199 18.94 2.49 -0.57
CA ASP A 199 17.88 3.38 -0.10
C ASP A 199 16.72 2.64 0.61
N PHE A 200 16.76 1.31 0.68
CA PHE A 200 15.83 0.51 1.46
C PHE A 200 16.44 0.22 2.83
N LYS A 201 15.96 0.94 3.85
CA LYS A 201 16.38 0.78 5.24
C LYS A 201 15.20 0.25 6.05
N ILE A 202 15.33 -0.95 6.60
CA ILE A 202 14.22 -1.66 7.24
C ILE A 202 13.63 -0.86 8.40
N ASP A 203 14.49 -0.30 9.26
CA ASP A 203 14.06 0.47 10.43
C ASP A 203 13.32 1.76 10.06
N ASP A 204 13.57 2.29 8.85
CA ASP A 204 13.00 3.55 8.37
C ASP A 204 11.78 3.35 7.46
N VAL A 205 11.35 2.12 7.19
CA VAL A 205 10.25 1.83 6.24
C VAL A 205 8.98 2.62 6.58
N LEU A 206 8.54 2.58 7.84
CA LEU A 206 7.29 3.24 8.23
C LEU A 206 7.41 4.77 8.19
N PRO A 207 8.43 5.41 8.78
CA PRO A 207 8.68 6.84 8.60
C PRO A 207 8.76 7.26 7.13
N HIS A 208 9.48 6.50 6.30
CA HIS A 208 9.64 6.78 4.87
C HIS A 208 8.31 6.75 4.12
N LEU A 209 7.48 5.73 4.36
CA LEU A 209 6.15 5.64 3.74
C LEU A 209 5.20 6.73 4.23
N PHE A 210 5.31 7.15 5.50
CA PHE A 210 4.56 8.28 6.03
C PHE A 210 4.95 9.57 5.31
N GLU A 211 6.26 9.86 5.18
CA GLU A 211 6.76 11.03 4.46
C GLU A 211 6.31 11.04 2.99
N LYS A 212 6.41 9.90 2.30
CA LYS A 212 5.92 9.75 0.91
C LYS A 212 4.43 10.02 0.81
N SER A 213 3.64 9.49 1.74
CA SER A 213 2.19 9.71 1.77
C SER A 213 1.84 11.19 2.00
N MET A 214 2.50 11.84 2.95
CA MET A 214 2.27 13.26 3.25
C MET A 214 2.73 14.18 2.12
N THR A 215 3.83 13.84 1.45
CA THR A 215 4.30 14.57 0.27
C THR A 215 3.26 14.51 -0.84
N TYR A 216 2.79 13.31 -1.18
CA TYR A 216 1.77 13.12 -2.22
C TYR A 216 0.48 13.90 -1.92
N VAL A 217 -0.03 13.82 -0.68
CA VAL A 217 -1.25 14.56 -0.28
C VAL A 217 -1.07 16.07 -0.43
N LYS A 218 0.10 16.62 -0.02
CA LYS A 218 0.39 18.05 -0.12
C LYS A 218 0.50 18.51 -1.58
N GLU A 219 1.16 17.73 -2.43
CA GLU A 219 1.27 18.03 -3.86
C GLU A 219 -0.11 18.04 -4.54
N ARG A 220 -0.98 17.06 -4.24
CA ARG A 220 -2.35 17.05 -4.79
C ARG A 220 -3.19 18.22 -4.32
N THR A 221 -3.01 18.67 -3.06
CA THR A 221 -3.70 19.85 -2.54
C THR A 221 -3.29 21.13 -3.27
N ALA A 222 -2.02 21.22 -3.70
CA ALA A 222 -1.53 22.38 -4.44
C ALA A 222 -2.09 22.43 -5.88
N ASP A 223 -2.18 21.28 -6.55
CA ASP A 223 -2.76 21.17 -7.90
C ASP A 223 -4.24 21.56 -7.93
N ASP A 224 -5.02 21.19 -6.91
CA ASP A 224 -6.45 21.56 -6.79
C ASP A 224 -6.66 23.08 -6.59
N GLN A 225 -5.63 23.82 -6.18
CA GLN A 225 -5.67 25.27 -5.99
C GLN A 225 -5.18 26.08 -7.21
N SER A 226 -4.68 25.41 -8.25
CA SER A 226 -4.18 26.02 -9.51
C SER A 226 -5.18 25.94 -10.66
#